data_AF-A0A958X751-F1
#
_entry.id   AF-A0A958X751-F1
#
_cell.length_a   1.000
_cell.length_b   1.000
_cell.length_c   1.000
_cell.angle_alpha   90.00
_cell.angle_beta   90.00
_cell.angle_gamma   90.00
#
_symmetry.space_group_name_H-M   'P 1'
#
loop_
_entity.id
_entity.type
_entity.pdbx_description
1 polymer ?
#
loop_
_entity_poly.entity_id
_entity_poly.type
_entity_poly.pdbx_seq_one_letter_code
_entity_poly.pdbx_strand_id
1 'polypeptide(L)'
;MAKKLTKKRKAVEGKVDADKLYSLNEAMTLVKEVNTAKFDASVDVHVRLGIDPRKADQALRGTVSLPHGTGKTKSVLVFCTPDKVDEAKAAGADHVGLEEYIQKVSDGWMDIDVIIATPNVMAQLGKVARILGPRGLMPNPKTGTVTNDIASAVQEVKKGKIAFRVDKFGIIHASVGRVSFSPEQLTDNANELVSTLVKMKPSSAKGVYMKTLSVASTMSPGISVDPKSIKA
;
A
#
# COMPACT_ATOMS: atom_id res chain seq x y z
N MET A 1 20.47 -6.84 26.08
CA MET A 1 20.15 -8.29 26.13
C MET A 1 20.14 -8.85 24.71
N ALA A 2 21.28 -9.32 24.20
CA ALA A 2 21.36 -9.94 22.87
C ALA A 2 20.82 -11.38 22.96
N LYS A 3 19.51 -11.54 22.71
CA LYS A 3 18.82 -12.83 22.79
C LYS A 3 19.26 -13.69 21.61
N LYS A 4 19.90 -14.83 21.91
CA LYS A 4 20.34 -15.90 20.98
C LYS A 4 19.43 -15.98 19.75
N LEU A 5 19.97 -15.60 18.58
CA LEU A 5 19.21 -15.58 17.32
C LEU A 5 18.50 -16.91 17.08
N THR A 6 17.22 -16.85 16.72
CA THR A 6 16.40 -18.04 16.43
C THR A 6 16.98 -18.83 15.25
N LYS A 7 16.78 -20.16 15.22
CA LYS A 7 17.31 -21.05 14.17
C LYS A 7 17.04 -20.54 12.75
N LYS A 8 15.83 -20.03 12.49
CA LYS A 8 15.44 -19.48 11.19
C LYS A 8 16.17 -18.18 10.84
N ARG A 9 16.37 -17.29 11.81
CA ARG A 9 17.07 -16.02 11.59
C ARG A 9 18.56 -16.25 11.31
N LYS A 10 19.19 -17.18 12.04
CA LYS A 10 20.59 -17.58 11.79
C LYS A 10 20.84 -18.16 10.39
N ALA A 11 19.88 -18.89 9.82
CA ALA A 11 20.00 -19.46 8.48
C ALA A 11 19.97 -18.39 7.36
N VAL A 12 19.51 -17.19 7.67
CA VAL A 12 19.29 -16.10 6.74
C VAL A 12 20.32 -14.97 6.94
N GLU A 13 20.84 -14.84 8.15
CA GLU A 13 21.80 -13.80 8.58
C GLU A 13 23.16 -13.86 7.86
N GLY A 14 23.46 -14.93 7.12
CA GLY A 14 24.63 -15.02 6.24
C GLY A 14 24.33 -14.85 4.74
N LYS A 15 23.05 -14.73 4.34
CA LYS A 15 22.66 -14.57 2.93
C LYS A 15 22.50 -13.11 2.51
N VAL A 16 22.19 -12.25 3.47
CA VAL A 16 21.99 -10.81 3.24
C VAL A 16 23.12 -10.07 3.93
N ASP A 17 23.91 -9.35 3.14
CA ASP A 17 24.93 -8.45 3.64
C ASP A 17 24.27 -7.09 3.96
N ALA A 18 24.43 -6.63 5.20
CA ALA A 18 23.80 -5.40 5.68
C ALA A 18 24.47 -4.14 5.09
N ASP A 19 25.75 -4.23 4.73
CA ASP A 19 26.55 -3.10 4.26
C ASP A 19 26.59 -3.01 2.73
N LYS A 20 26.14 -4.07 2.04
CA LYS A 20 26.06 -4.09 0.57
C LYS A 20 24.77 -3.45 0.08
N LEU A 21 24.89 -2.59 -0.92
CA LEU A 21 23.76 -2.11 -1.71
C LEU A 21 23.52 -3.08 -2.87
N TYR A 22 22.33 -3.69 -2.89
CA TYR A 22 21.91 -4.60 -3.95
C TYR A 22 21.20 -3.84 -5.06
N SER A 23 21.25 -4.38 -6.28
CA SER A 23 20.37 -3.93 -7.36
C SER A 23 18.92 -4.33 -7.07
N LEU A 24 17.94 -3.63 -7.65
CA LEU A 24 16.52 -3.96 -7.44
C LEU A 24 16.21 -5.41 -7.83
N ASN A 25 16.76 -5.89 -8.95
CA ASN A 25 16.55 -7.25 -9.43
C ASN A 25 17.16 -8.30 -8.46
N GLU A 26 18.40 -8.07 -8.01
CA GLU A 26 19.05 -8.93 -7.02
C GLU A 26 18.32 -8.92 -5.69
N ALA A 27 17.80 -7.77 -5.26
CA ALA A 27 17.02 -7.69 -4.03
C ALA A 27 15.73 -8.51 -4.13
N MET A 28 15.01 -8.44 -5.26
CA MET A 28 13.77 -9.21 -5.43
C MET A 28 14.01 -10.71 -5.53
N THR A 29 15.13 -11.17 -6.11
CA THR A 29 15.49 -12.59 -6.10
C THR A 29 15.89 -13.04 -4.69
N LEU A 30 16.72 -12.26 -4.00
CA LEU A 30 17.17 -12.57 -2.63
C LEU A 30 16.02 -12.60 -1.63
N VAL A 31 15.04 -11.68 -1.72
CA VAL A 31 13.86 -11.66 -0.83
C VAL A 31 13.13 -13.01 -0.85
N LYS A 32 13.06 -13.68 -2.01
CA LYS A 32 12.44 -15.01 -2.11
C LYS A 32 13.25 -16.09 -1.40
N GLU A 33 14.58 -16.09 -1.56
CA GLU A 33 15.47 -17.09 -0.95
C GLU A 33 15.62 -16.95 0.58
N VAL A 34 15.38 -15.74 1.05
CA VAL A 34 15.51 -15.29 2.45
C VAL A 34 14.18 -15.49 3.19
N ASN A 35 13.06 -15.65 2.49
CA ASN A 35 11.78 -15.94 3.10
C ASN A 35 11.76 -17.34 3.75
N THR A 36 11.56 -17.40 5.06
CA THR A 36 11.43 -18.65 5.84
C THR A 36 10.00 -18.88 6.36
N ALA A 37 9.05 -18.07 5.89
CA ALA A 37 7.63 -18.21 6.21
C ALA A 37 7.04 -19.45 5.51
N LYS A 38 6.07 -20.08 6.18
CA LYS A 38 5.33 -21.23 5.62
C LYS A 38 4.15 -20.80 4.73
N PHE A 39 3.82 -19.53 4.75
CA PHE A 39 2.73 -18.92 3.98
C PHE A 39 3.30 -17.95 2.95
N ASP A 40 2.49 -17.60 1.96
CA ASP A 40 2.86 -16.63 0.93
C ASP A 40 2.94 -15.22 1.54
N ALA A 41 4.16 -14.80 1.87
CA ALA A 41 4.44 -13.55 2.56
C ALA A 41 4.31 -12.35 1.63
N SER A 42 3.97 -11.18 2.21
CA SER A 42 4.02 -9.91 1.48
C SER A 42 5.47 -9.51 1.24
N VAL A 43 5.73 -8.88 0.10
CA VAL A 43 6.97 -8.17 -0.18
C VAL A 43 6.66 -6.68 -0.11
N ASP A 44 7.33 -6.01 0.84
CA ASP A 44 7.12 -4.61 1.16
C ASP A 44 8.38 -3.80 0.82
N VAL A 45 8.15 -2.61 0.27
CA VAL A 45 9.18 -1.62 -0.01
C VAL A 45 9.04 -0.48 0.99
N HIS A 46 10.18 -0.11 1.55
CA HIS A 46 10.32 0.97 2.51
C HIS A 46 11.21 2.05 1.92
N VAL A 47 10.63 3.24 1.74
CA VAL A 47 11.33 4.37 1.16
C VAL A 47 11.44 5.46 2.21
N ARG A 48 12.66 5.80 2.60
CA ARG A 48 12.91 6.93 3.49
C ARG A 48 13.03 8.20 2.65
N LEU A 49 12.06 9.09 2.80
CA LEU A 49 12.05 10.36 2.11
C LEU A 49 12.77 11.45 2.92
N GLY A 50 13.30 12.43 2.21
CA GLY A 50 13.95 13.64 2.74
C GLY A 50 12.97 14.77 3.06
N ILE A 51 11.73 14.44 3.43
CA ILE A 51 10.68 15.42 3.71
C ILE A 51 10.36 15.48 5.20
N ASP A 52 9.86 16.62 5.68
CA ASP A 52 9.39 16.79 7.04
C ASP A 52 7.85 16.65 7.08
N PRO A 53 7.31 15.51 7.55
CA PRO A 53 5.88 15.25 7.55
C PRO A 53 5.10 16.14 8.54
N ARG A 54 5.79 16.91 9.40
CA ARG A 54 5.15 17.89 10.29
C ARG A 54 4.63 19.11 9.52
N LYS A 55 5.19 19.39 8.33
CA LYS A 55 4.76 20.49 7.47
C LYS A 55 3.67 19.99 6.53
N ALA A 56 2.52 20.65 6.53
CA ALA A 56 1.38 20.25 5.71
C ALA A 56 1.72 20.20 4.20
N ASP A 57 2.56 21.12 3.73
CA ASP A 57 3.00 21.20 2.32
C ASP A 57 3.95 20.07 1.90
N GLN A 58 4.47 19.33 2.86
CA GLN A 58 5.37 18.18 2.66
C GLN A 58 4.72 16.86 3.07
N ALA A 59 3.46 16.88 3.52
CA ALA A 59 2.71 15.67 3.82
C ALA A 59 2.28 14.97 2.52
N LEU A 60 3.05 13.97 2.11
CA LEU A 60 2.74 13.18 0.92
C LEU A 60 1.68 12.10 1.23
N ARG A 61 0.61 12.12 0.46
CA ARG A 61 -0.38 11.04 0.40
C ARG A 61 -0.78 10.85 -1.04
N GLY A 62 -0.74 9.61 -1.52
CA GLY A 62 -1.00 9.31 -2.91
C GLY A 62 -1.53 7.91 -3.10
N THR A 63 -1.84 7.61 -4.35
CA THR A 63 -2.20 6.27 -4.80
C THR A 63 -1.41 5.90 -6.03
N VAL A 64 -1.02 4.64 -6.12
CA VAL A 64 -0.31 4.08 -7.27
C VAL A 64 -1.03 2.82 -7.70
N SER A 65 -1.23 2.69 -9.01
CA SER A 65 -1.71 1.46 -9.61
C SER A 65 -0.51 0.59 -9.95
N LEU A 66 -0.42 -0.59 -9.34
CA LEU A 66 0.62 -1.54 -9.71
C LEU A 66 0.23 -2.29 -10.99
N PRO A 67 1.14 -2.47 -11.96
CA PRO A 67 0.84 -3.16 -13.21
C PRO A 67 0.47 -4.63 -13.00
N HIS A 68 1.11 -5.31 -12.03
CA HIS A 68 0.87 -6.72 -11.73
C HIS A 68 -0.02 -6.93 -10.50
N GLY A 69 -0.57 -5.85 -9.94
CA GLY A 69 -1.37 -5.88 -8.72
C GLY A 69 -0.59 -6.29 -7.47
N THR A 70 -1.31 -6.59 -6.38
CA THR A 70 -0.74 -6.95 -5.07
C THR A 70 -0.84 -8.44 -4.72
N GLY A 71 -1.50 -9.24 -5.55
CA GLY A 71 -1.73 -10.67 -5.29
C GLY A 71 -2.68 -10.97 -4.13
N LYS A 72 -3.36 -9.95 -3.56
CA LYS A 72 -4.44 -10.12 -2.57
C LYS A 72 -5.77 -9.75 -3.22
N THR A 73 -6.75 -10.64 -3.12
CA THR A 73 -8.16 -10.32 -3.41
C THR A 73 -8.68 -9.38 -2.34
N LYS A 74 -8.87 -8.11 -2.70
CA LYS A 74 -9.42 -7.08 -1.80
C LYS A 74 -10.93 -7.13 -1.83
N SER A 75 -11.56 -7.19 -0.66
CA SER A 75 -13.00 -6.98 -0.52
C SER A 75 -13.32 -5.48 -0.57
N VAL A 76 -14.23 -5.09 -1.48
CA VAL A 76 -14.60 -3.69 -1.73
C VAL A 76 -16.05 -3.46 -1.32
N LEU A 77 -16.26 -2.52 -0.39
CA LEU A 77 -17.57 -1.99 -0.04
C LEU A 77 -17.77 -0.63 -0.73
N VAL A 78 -18.91 -0.47 -1.40
CA VAL A 78 -19.30 0.80 -2.00
C VAL A 78 -20.48 1.40 -1.25
N PHE A 79 -20.31 2.60 -0.73
CA PHE A 79 -21.40 3.45 -0.25
C PHE A 79 -21.88 4.35 -1.37
N CYS A 80 -23.07 4.05 -1.90
CA CYS A 80 -23.69 4.84 -2.96
C CYS A 80 -25.18 5.02 -2.72
N THR A 81 -25.76 6.02 -3.40
CA THR A 81 -27.21 6.19 -3.49
C THR A 81 -27.82 5.07 -4.35
N PRO A 82 -29.13 4.77 -4.20
CA PRO A 82 -29.80 3.68 -4.90
C PRO A 82 -29.55 3.67 -6.41
N ASP A 83 -29.48 4.84 -7.03
CA ASP A 83 -29.31 5.01 -8.48
C ASP A 83 -27.97 4.49 -9.02
N LYS A 84 -26.95 4.35 -8.17
CA LYS A 84 -25.61 3.87 -8.55
C LYS A 84 -25.27 2.48 -7.99
N VAL A 85 -26.27 1.80 -7.41
CA VAL A 85 -26.07 0.46 -6.84
C VAL A 85 -25.79 -0.56 -7.95
N ASP A 86 -26.53 -0.48 -9.06
CA ASP A 86 -26.39 -1.42 -10.17
C ASP A 86 -25.06 -1.27 -10.88
N GLU A 87 -24.59 -0.03 -11.06
CA GLU A 87 -23.25 0.27 -11.61
C GLU A 87 -22.14 -0.33 -10.72
N ALA A 88 -22.25 -0.16 -9.40
CA ALA A 88 -21.26 -0.69 -8.45
C ALA A 88 -21.22 -2.23 -8.45
N LYS A 89 -22.39 -2.87 -8.52
CA LYS A 89 -22.51 -4.34 -8.61
C LYS A 89 -21.94 -4.86 -9.94
N ALA A 90 -22.25 -4.20 -11.06
CA ALA A 90 -21.73 -4.55 -12.37
C ALA A 90 -20.19 -4.39 -12.46
N ALA A 91 -19.64 -3.40 -11.76
CA ALA A 91 -18.19 -3.21 -11.64
C ALA A 91 -17.50 -4.26 -10.75
N GLY A 92 -18.29 -5.12 -10.09
CA GLY A 92 -17.82 -6.21 -9.25
C GLY A 92 -17.55 -5.80 -7.82
N ALA A 93 -18.23 -4.80 -7.24
CA ALA A 93 -18.16 -4.56 -5.80
C ALA A 93 -18.74 -5.74 -5.01
N ASP A 94 -18.08 -6.15 -3.93
CA ASP A 94 -18.50 -7.33 -3.15
C ASP A 94 -19.69 -6.99 -2.23
N HIS A 95 -19.72 -5.75 -1.75
CA HIS A 95 -20.82 -5.21 -0.95
C HIS A 95 -21.20 -3.82 -1.46
N VAL A 96 -22.51 -3.56 -1.58
CA VAL A 96 -23.03 -2.28 -2.04
C VAL A 96 -24.28 -1.93 -1.23
N GLY A 97 -24.28 -0.74 -0.64
CA GLY A 97 -25.45 -0.20 0.04
C GLY A 97 -25.09 0.96 0.97
N LEU A 98 -26.11 1.60 1.54
CA LEU A 98 -25.94 2.82 2.34
C LEU A 98 -26.29 2.58 3.81
N GLU A 99 -27.57 2.58 4.16
CA GLU A 99 -28.00 2.59 5.57
C GLU A 99 -27.79 1.25 6.28
N GLU A 100 -28.06 0.13 5.59
CA GLU A 100 -27.86 -1.22 6.11
C GLU A 100 -26.40 -1.47 6.49
N TYR A 101 -25.46 -1.06 5.63
CA TYR A 101 -24.04 -1.24 5.89
C TYR A 101 -23.49 -0.23 6.90
N ILE A 102 -24.06 0.98 7.00
CA ILE A 102 -23.73 1.91 8.08
C ILE A 102 -24.07 1.32 9.44
N GLN A 103 -25.24 0.69 9.58
CA GLN A 103 -25.64 -0.01 10.81
C GLN A 103 -24.74 -1.20 11.10
N LYS A 104 -24.51 -2.09 10.12
CA LYS A 104 -23.61 -3.24 10.30
C LYS A 104 -22.20 -2.85 10.72
N VAL A 105 -21.63 -1.79 10.13
CA VAL A 105 -20.30 -1.30 10.51
C VAL A 105 -20.32 -0.64 11.90
N SER A 106 -21.42 0.02 12.26
CA SER A 106 -21.63 0.52 13.64
C SER A 106 -21.70 -0.62 14.66
N ASP A 107 -22.29 -1.75 14.28
CA ASP A 107 -22.39 -2.98 15.10
C ASP A 107 -21.08 -3.79 15.13
N GLY A 108 -20.05 -3.33 14.41
CA GLY A 108 -18.70 -3.89 14.45
C GLY A 108 -18.33 -4.83 13.30
N TRP A 109 -19.20 -5.02 12.31
CA TRP A 109 -18.90 -5.81 11.11
C TRP A 109 -17.91 -5.07 10.20
N MET A 110 -16.76 -5.70 9.89
CA MET A 110 -15.65 -5.05 9.18
C MET A 110 -14.82 -6.01 8.30
N ASP A 111 -15.45 -6.96 7.61
CA ASP A 111 -14.76 -7.90 6.71
C ASP A 111 -14.42 -7.26 5.34
N ILE A 112 -13.96 -6.02 5.35
CA ILE A 112 -13.75 -5.18 4.16
C ILE A 112 -12.35 -4.58 4.17
N ASP A 113 -11.67 -4.64 3.02
CA ASP A 113 -10.34 -4.07 2.85
C ASP A 113 -10.37 -2.61 2.33
N VAL A 114 -11.32 -2.26 1.46
CA VAL A 114 -11.41 -0.91 0.86
C VAL A 114 -12.85 -0.43 0.79
N ILE A 115 -13.06 0.82 1.19
CA ILE A 115 -14.34 1.50 1.12
C ILE A 115 -14.27 2.60 0.05
N ILE A 116 -15.20 2.56 -0.90
CA ILE A 116 -15.41 3.60 -1.91
C ILE A 116 -16.75 4.26 -1.62
N ALA A 117 -16.84 5.57 -1.82
CA ALA A 117 -18.07 6.28 -1.51
C ALA A 117 -18.30 7.47 -2.44
N THR A 118 -19.56 7.82 -2.66
CA THR A 118 -19.91 9.03 -3.40
C THR A 118 -19.81 10.27 -2.50
N PRO A 119 -19.53 11.47 -3.05
CA PRO A 119 -19.46 12.70 -2.26
C PRO A 119 -20.74 12.98 -1.46
N ASN A 120 -21.91 12.65 -2.01
CA ASN A 120 -23.22 12.93 -1.43
C ASN A 120 -23.46 12.17 -0.11
N VAL A 121 -22.84 11.00 0.06
CA VAL A 121 -23.05 10.13 1.23
C VAL A 121 -22.01 10.34 2.33
N MET A 122 -21.02 11.22 2.10
CA MET A 122 -19.97 11.55 3.07
C MET A 122 -20.52 12.11 4.38
N ALA A 123 -21.59 12.90 4.32
CA ALA A 123 -22.20 13.49 5.52
C ALA A 123 -22.75 12.42 6.47
N GLN A 124 -23.32 11.34 5.93
CA GLN A 124 -23.88 10.24 6.72
C GLN A 124 -22.79 9.30 7.28
N LEU A 125 -21.68 9.16 6.55
CA LEU A 125 -20.49 8.42 6.99
C LEU A 125 -19.80 9.02 8.22
N GLY A 126 -20.09 10.27 8.56
CA GLY A 126 -19.59 10.92 9.78
C GLY A 126 -19.91 10.15 11.07
N LYS A 127 -21.03 9.42 11.11
CA LYS A 127 -21.43 8.60 12.27
C LYS A 127 -20.47 7.44 12.52
N VAL A 128 -19.91 6.86 11.47
CA VAL A 128 -19.03 5.68 11.52
C VAL A 128 -17.54 6.08 11.45
N ALA A 129 -17.25 7.37 11.25
CA ALA A 129 -15.89 7.89 11.12
C ALA A 129 -14.99 7.58 12.32
N ARG A 130 -15.56 7.49 13.54
CA ARG A 130 -14.81 7.13 14.76
C ARG A 130 -14.28 5.70 14.73
N ILE A 131 -14.96 4.80 14.01
CA ILE A 131 -14.59 3.38 13.87
C ILE A 131 -13.63 3.21 12.67
N LEU A 132 -13.98 3.81 11.53
CA LEU A 132 -13.22 3.67 10.28
C LEU A 132 -11.92 4.49 10.27
N GLY A 133 -11.85 5.59 11.01
CA GLY A 133 -10.72 6.53 11.05
C GLY A 133 -9.41 5.90 11.55
N PRO A 134 -9.36 5.33 12.76
CA PRO A 134 -8.15 4.69 13.30
C PRO A 134 -7.64 3.53 12.45
N ARG A 135 -8.52 2.85 11.72
CA ARG A 135 -8.19 1.72 10.84
C ARG A 135 -7.78 2.14 9.44
N GLY A 136 -7.87 3.42 9.09
CA GLY A 136 -7.48 3.93 7.77
C GLY A 136 -8.43 3.54 6.63
N LEU A 137 -9.60 2.96 6.95
CA LEU A 137 -10.63 2.55 5.98
C LEU A 137 -11.55 3.71 5.56
N MET A 138 -11.43 4.86 6.22
CA MET A 138 -12.25 6.04 5.90
C MET A 138 -11.94 6.56 4.48
N PRO A 139 -12.94 6.65 3.58
CA PRO A 139 -12.76 7.17 2.24
C PRO A 139 -12.20 8.60 2.26
N ASN A 140 -11.28 8.91 1.35
CA ASN A 140 -10.69 10.23 1.23
C ASN A 140 -10.62 10.69 -0.24
N PRO A 141 -11.00 11.94 -0.56
CA PRO A 141 -10.84 12.48 -1.91
C PRO A 141 -9.39 12.44 -2.42
N LYS A 142 -8.40 12.65 -1.54
CA LYS A 142 -6.97 12.60 -1.91
C LYS A 142 -6.50 11.22 -2.35
N THR A 143 -7.19 10.15 -1.92
CA THR A 143 -6.90 8.79 -2.38
C THR A 143 -7.76 8.37 -3.56
N GLY A 144 -8.59 9.26 -4.11
CA GLY A 144 -9.50 8.95 -5.20
C GLY A 144 -10.56 7.90 -4.86
N THR A 145 -10.79 7.64 -3.56
CA THR A 145 -11.84 6.71 -3.09
C THR A 145 -13.17 7.42 -2.85
N VAL A 146 -13.20 8.74 -3.05
CA VAL A 146 -14.42 9.55 -3.09
C VAL A 146 -14.57 10.08 -4.50
N THR A 147 -15.51 9.50 -5.24
CA THR A 147 -15.66 9.73 -6.69
C THR A 147 -17.10 9.52 -7.12
N ASN A 148 -17.50 10.23 -8.18
CA ASN A 148 -18.79 10.03 -8.82
C ASN A 148 -18.77 8.85 -9.81
N ASP A 149 -17.61 8.51 -10.34
CA ASP A 149 -17.38 7.33 -11.19
C ASP A 149 -16.98 6.16 -10.29
N ILE A 150 -17.95 5.28 -10.04
CA ILE A 150 -17.79 4.15 -9.12
C ILE A 150 -17.19 2.97 -9.87
N ALA A 151 -17.63 2.75 -11.12
CA ALA A 151 -17.17 1.63 -11.91
C ALA A 151 -15.66 1.62 -12.09
N SER A 152 -15.07 2.75 -12.50
CA SER A 152 -13.62 2.84 -12.67
C SER A 152 -12.88 2.69 -11.34
N ALA A 153 -13.39 3.32 -10.28
CA ALA A 153 -12.78 3.27 -8.95
C ALA A 153 -12.74 1.84 -8.38
N VAL A 154 -13.82 1.07 -8.53
CA VAL A 154 -13.88 -0.34 -8.11
C VAL A 154 -12.90 -1.17 -8.92
N GLN A 155 -12.86 -1.00 -10.24
CA GLN A 155 -11.94 -1.74 -11.10
C GLN A 155 -10.47 -1.44 -10.79
N GLU A 156 -10.11 -0.17 -10.56
CA GLU A 156 -8.75 0.23 -10.20
C GLU A 156 -8.31 -0.34 -8.85
N VAL A 157 -9.20 -0.30 -7.85
CA VAL A 157 -8.93 -0.88 -6.53
C VAL A 157 -8.72 -2.39 -6.64
N LYS A 158 -9.55 -3.09 -7.43
CA LYS A 158 -9.41 -4.53 -7.69
C LYS A 158 -8.16 -4.87 -8.52
N LYS A 159 -7.74 -4.00 -9.44
CA LYS A 159 -6.47 -4.11 -10.18
C LYS A 159 -5.23 -3.89 -9.30
N GLY A 160 -5.41 -3.55 -8.02
CA GLY A 160 -4.33 -3.48 -7.06
C GLY A 160 -3.80 -2.07 -6.82
N LYS A 161 -4.64 -1.04 -7.00
CA LYS A 161 -4.32 0.32 -6.52
C LYS A 161 -3.99 0.30 -5.03
N ILE A 162 -2.85 0.89 -4.68
CA ILE A 162 -2.37 1.02 -3.30
C ILE A 162 -2.42 2.49 -2.91
N ALA A 163 -2.98 2.77 -1.74
CA ALA A 163 -2.82 4.06 -1.09
C ALA A 163 -1.59 4.01 -0.18
N PHE A 164 -0.73 5.01 -0.29
CA PHE A 164 0.38 5.20 0.65
C PHE A 164 0.28 6.56 1.32
N ARG A 165 0.78 6.61 2.54
CA ARG A 165 0.89 7.81 3.37
C ARG A 165 2.28 7.82 3.99
N VAL A 166 2.88 8.99 4.05
CA VAL A 166 4.12 9.19 4.79
C VAL A 166 3.86 9.12 6.29
N ASP A 167 4.66 8.33 7.00
CA ASP A 167 4.64 8.26 8.46
C ASP A 167 5.34 9.49 9.09
N LYS A 168 5.19 9.67 10.41
CA LYS A 168 5.81 10.74 11.20
C LYS A 168 7.32 10.85 11.04
N PHE A 169 7.99 9.77 10.61
CA PHE A 169 9.44 9.74 10.37
C PHE A 169 9.84 10.02 8.90
N GLY A 170 8.89 10.34 8.02
CA GLY A 170 9.18 10.58 6.61
C GLY A 170 9.39 9.29 5.81
N ILE A 171 8.86 8.16 6.29
CA ILE A 171 9.01 6.85 5.63
C ILE A 171 7.69 6.47 4.97
N ILE A 172 7.78 5.93 3.76
CA ILE A 172 6.67 5.30 3.06
C ILE A 172 6.82 3.80 3.15
N HIS A 173 5.74 3.15 3.58
CA HIS A 173 5.61 1.69 3.58
C HIS A 173 4.57 1.31 2.54
N ALA A 174 4.95 0.43 1.61
CA ALA A 174 4.04 0.01 0.56
C ALA A 174 4.33 -1.45 0.17
N SER A 175 3.25 -2.21 0.02
CA SER A 175 3.33 -3.62 -0.36
C SER A 175 3.34 -3.76 -1.87
N VAL A 176 4.43 -4.24 -2.46
CA VAL A 176 4.58 -4.32 -3.93
C VAL A 176 4.14 -5.66 -4.52
N GLY A 177 3.81 -6.64 -3.68
CA GLY A 177 3.31 -7.93 -4.13
C GLY A 177 3.50 -9.03 -3.09
N ARG A 178 3.52 -10.27 -3.57
CA ARG A 178 3.75 -11.46 -2.76
C ARG A 178 5.00 -12.21 -3.21
N VAL A 179 5.54 -13.06 -2.33
CA VAL A 179 6.71 -13.89 -2.64
C VAL A 179 6.44 -14.86 -3.80
N SER A 180 5.17 -15.22 -4.03
CA SER A 180 4.73 -16.03 -5.18
C SER A 180 4.95 -15.37 -6.56
N PHE A 181 5.02 -14.04 -6.66
CA PHE A 181 5.16 -13.32 -7.93
C PHE A 181 6.55 -13.49 -8.53
N SER A 182 6.71 -13.43 -9.86
CA SER A 182 8.05 -13.52 -10.44
C SER A 182 8.94 -12.34 -10.00
N PRO A 183 10.28 -12.51 -9.96
CA PRO A 183 11.18 -11.40 -9.65
C PRO A 183 10.97 -10.19 -10.56
N GLU A 184 10.71 -10.44 -11.85
CA GLU A 184 10.43 -9.40 -12.85
C GLU A 184 9.15 -8.61 -12.52
N GLN A 185 8.07 -9.30 -12.15
CA GLN A 185 6.82 -8.65 -11.74
C GLN A 185 7.00 -7.77 -10.51
N LEU A 186 7.80 -8.23 -9.53
CA LEU A 186 8.12 -7.45 -8.34
C LEU A 186 8.98 -6.22 -8.67
N THR A 187 9.92 -6.36 -9.60
CA THR A 187 10.77 -5.25 -10.04
C THR A 187 9.96 -4.18 -10.77
N ASP A 188 9.03 -4.58 -11.66
CA ASP A 188 8.15 -3.65 -12.37
C ASP A 188 7.24 -2.89 -11.41
N ASN A 189 6.63 -3.60 -10.45
CA ASN A 189 5.79 -2.99 -9.42
C ASN A 189 6.57 -1.98 -8.56
N ALA A 190 7.81 -2.32 -8.18
CA ALA A 190 8.66 -1.42 -7.41
C ALA A 190 9.13 -0.20 -8.23
N ASN A 191 9.44 -0.38 -9.51
CA ASN A 191 9.78 0.73 -10.41
C ASN A 191 8.61 1.70 -10.57
N GLU A 192 7.39 1.19 -10.76
CA GLU A 192 6.20 2.05 -10.88
C GLU A 192 5.92 2.84 -9.60
N LEU A 193 6.14 2.22 -8.44
CA LEU A 193 6.04 2.91 -7.16
C LEU A 193 7.08 4.03 -7.04
N VAL A 194 8.33 3.78 -7.43
CA VAL A 194 9.39 4.78 -7.31
C VAL A 194 9.18 5.91 -8.33
N SER A 195 8.81 5.59 -9.57
CA SER A 195 8.56 6.58 -10.63
C SER A 195 7.45 7.56 -10.22
N THR A 196 6.38 7.04 -9.62
CA THR A 196 5.26 7.83 -9.11
C THR A 196 5.64 8.66 -7.88
N LEU A 197 6.45 8.13 -6.96
CA LEU A 197 7.00 8.92 -5.85
C LEU A 197 7.86 10.09 -6.33
N VAL A 198 8.67 9.90 -7.37
CA VAL A 198 9.48 10.97 -7.98
C VAL A 198 8.58 12.03 -8.63
N LYS A 199 7.55 11.63 -9.37
CA LYS A 199 6.55 12.55 -9.96
C LYS A 199 5.80 13.35 -8.89
N MET A 200 5.51 12.74 -7.75
CA MET A 200 4.82 13.39 -6.63
C MET A 200 5.75 14.21 -5.72
N LYS A 201 7.01 14.43 -6.08
CA LYS A 201 7.95 15.21 -5.27
C LYS A 201 7.43 16.64 -5.03
N PRO A 202 7.24 17.06 -3.76
CA PRO A 202 6.85 18.43 -3.46
C PRO A 202 7.94 19.42 -3.87
N SER A 203 7.58 20.56 -4.45
CA SER A 203 8.50 21.66 -4.78
C SER A 203 9.19 22.24 -3.54
N SER A 204 8.56 22.13 -2.38
CA SER A 204 9.07 22.56 -1.08
C SER A 204 10.14 21.63 -0.49
N ALA A 205 10.35 20.43 -1.07
CA ALA A 205 11.35 19.47 -0.60
C ALA A 205 12.76 19.88 -1.05
N LYS A 206 13.60 20.27 -0.09
CA LYS A 206 15.01 20.65 -0.33
C LYS A 206 15.94 19.44 -0.11
N GLY A 207 16.97 19.33 -0.94
CA GLY A 207 17.99 18.28 -0.84
C GLY A 207 17.59 16.94 -1.47
N VAL A 208 18.23 15.86 -1.00
CA VAL A 208 18.00 14.50 -1.53
C VAL A 208 16.62 14.00 -1.11
N TYR A 209 15.75 13.79 -2.10
CA TYR A 209 14.36 13.38 -1.87
C TYR A 209 14.22 11.94 -1.41
N MET A 210 14.97 10.99 -2.00
CA MET A 210 15.01 9.58 -1.59
C MET A 210 16.34 9.28 -0.90
N LYS A 211 16.31 9.05 0.41
CA LYS A 211 17.52 8.82 1.22
C LYS A 211 17.96 7.36 1.16
N THR A 212 17.04 6.45 1.45
CA THR A 212 17.31 5.01 1.49
C THR A 212 16.10 4.24 0.97
N LEU A 213 16.36 3.19 0.20
CA LEU A 213 15.37 2.21 -0.24
C LEU A 213 15.70 0.87 0.42
N SER A 214 14.71 0.22 1.01
CA SER A 214 14.86 -1.11 1.58
C SER A 214 13.68 -1.97 1.17
N VAL A 215 13.95 -3.23 0.83
CA VAL A 215 12.93 -4.22 0.51
C VAL A 215 12.95 -5.30 1.58
N ALA A 216 11.79 -5.67 2.10
CA ALA A 216 11.66 -6.72 3.09
C ALA A 216 10.43 -7.56 2.80
N SER A 217 10.48 -8.85 3.12
CA SER A 217 9.25 -9.64 3.29
C SER A 217 8.77 -9.56 4.73
N THR A 218 7.52 -9.96 4.98
CA THR A 218 6.88 -9.92 6.31
C THR A 218 7.75 -10.48 7.45
N MET A 219 8.58 -11.49 7.17
CA MET A 219 9.38 -12.23 8.17
C MET A 219 10.87 -12.34 7.81
N SER A 220 11.38 -11.48 6.92
CA SER A 220 12.80 -11.48 6.53
C SER A 220 13.55 -10.26 7.08
N PRO A 221 14.89 -10.29 7.13
CA PRO A 221 15.68 -9.05 7.19
C PRO A 221 15.35 -8.14 6.00
N GLY A 222 15.57 -6.84 6.19
CA GLY A 222 15.50 -5.85 5.13
C GLY A 222 16.78 -5.89 4.29
N ILE A 223 16.61 -5.81 2.98
CA ILE A 223 17.68 -5.74 1.99
C ILE A 223 17.79 -4.30 1.53
N SER A 224 18.97 -3.70 1.69
CA SER A 224 19.25 -2.34 1.23
C SER A 224 19.43 -2.33 -0.29
N VAL A 225 18.67 -1.49 -0.98
CA VAL A 225 18.72 -1.36 -2.44
C VAL A 225 19.33 -0.02 -2.79
N ASP A 226 20.16 0.01 -3.83
CA ASP A 226 20.67 1.27 -4.36
C ASP A 226 19.53 2.05 -5.03
N PRO A 227 19.13 3.23 -4.51
CA PRO A 227 18.12 4.06 -5.15
C PRO A 227 18.52 4.55 -6.55
N LYS A 228 19.81 4.48 -6.93
CA LYS A 228 20.29 4.83 -8.28
C LYS A 228 20.12 3.70 -9.30
N SER A 229 19.93 2.45 -8.87
CA SER A 229 19.73 1.32 -9.79
C SER A 229 18.32 1.28 -10.38
N ILE A 230 17.47 2.22 -10.00
CA ILE A 230 16.06 2.27 -10.39
C ILE A 230 15.96 3.04 -11.70
N LYS A 231 15.41 2.40 -12.73
CA LYS A 231 15.09 3.06 -14.00
C LYS A 231 13.90 3.98 -13.73
N ALA A 232 14.16 5.29 -13.66
CA ALA A 232 13.14 6.32 -13.67
C ALA A 232 12.57 6.54 -15.06
#